data_AF-A0AAW0JYP9-F1
#
_entry.id   AF-A0AAW0JYP9-F1
#
_cell.length_a   1.000
_cell.length_b   1.000
_cell.length_c   1.000
_cell.angle_alpha   90.00
_cell.angle_beta   90.00
_cell.angle_gamma   90.00
#
_symmetry.space_group_name_H-M   'P 1'
#
loop_
_entity.id
_entity.type
_entity.pdbx_description
1 polymer ?
#
loop_
_entity_poly.entity_id
_entity_poly.type
_entity_poly.pdbx_seq_one_letter_code
_entity_poly.pdbx_strand_id
1 'polypeptide(L)'
;MKKQKYGRIIMTSSASGIYGNFGQANYSAAKLGILGLCNTLAIEGRKSNIHCNTIAPNAGSRMTQTVMPEELVEALKPDYVAPLVLWLCHESCEENGGLFEVGAGWIGKLRWERTLGAIVRQRNQPMTPEAVRANWEKICDFSNASKTQTIQESTSGILEVLHKIDSEGVSQNHTSHAVSAATSGFAAAIGHKLPSFSASYSELESIMYALGVGASVKNPDDLKFVYEGSADFSCLPTFGVIIAQKSMMNGGLAEIPGLSIEFSKVLHGEQYLELYKPLPRSGELKCEAVVADILDKGSGIVIVMDVHSYSGNELICYNQFSIFVVGSGGFGGKRTSEKLKAAVAVPRRPPDAVLRDTTSLNQAALYRLSGDWNPLHIDPSFAGIAGFEKPILHGLCTFGFSARHVLQQFADNDVRFAKPVYPGQTLQTEMWKEGNRIHFQTKVQETGDIVISNAYVDLVPSSGVSAQAPSKGEELQSALVFGEIGRRLKDIGREVVKKVNAVFEWHITKGGNTAVKWTIDLKNGSGEVYQGPAKGSADTTIIISDEDFMEVVLGKLDPQKAFFSGRLKAKGNIMLSQKLQMILKDYAKL
;
A
#
# COMPACT_ATOMS: atom_id res chain seq x y z
N MET A 1 7.33 45.47 10.17
CA MET A 1 7.47 44.01 10.06
C MET A 1 8.50 43.42 11.04
N LYS A 2 9.83 43.46 10.80
CA LYS A 2 10.82 42.78 11.68
C LYS A 2 10.76 43.19 13.15
N LYS A 3 10.70 44.49 13.45
CA LYS A 3 10.52 44.99 14.83
C LYS A 3 9.20 44.53 15.48
N GLN A 4 8.16 44.33 14.68
CA GLN A 4 6.82 43.90 15.11
C GLN A 4 6.66 42.38 15.18
N LYS A 5 7.66 41.59 14.73
CA LYS A 5 7.59 40.12 14.62
C LYS A 5 6.34 39.62 13.88
N TYR A 6 5.89 40.37 12.87
CA TYR A 6 4.80 40.00 11.99
C TYR A 6 4.92 40.73 10.66
N GLY A 7 4.68 40.03 9.55
CA GLY A 7 4.59 40.62 8.22
C GLY A 7 4.07 39.65 7.18
N ARG A 8 3.38 40.18 6.18
CA ARG A 8 2.96 39.46 4.97
C ARG A 8 3.31 40.33 3.76
N ILE A 9 4.05 39.77 2.83
CA ILE A 9 4.56 40.48 1.65
C ILE A 9 4.07 39.72 0.42
N ILE A 10 3.52 40.45 -0.54
CA ILE A 10 3.06 39.92 -1.82
C ILE A 10 3.89 40.50 -2.94
N MET A 11 4.41 39.61 -3.76
CA MET A 11 5.17 39.92 -4.96
C MET A 11 4.32 39.59 -6.19
N THR A 12 4.38 40.42 -7.23
CA THR A 12 3.58 40.22 -8.45
C THR A 12 4.46 39.83 -9.63
N SER A 13 4.49 38.53 -9.95
CA SER A 13 5.06 37.96 -11.17
C SER A 13 4.03 37.99 -12.33
N SER A 14 4.19 37.13 -13.32
CA SER A 14 3.23 36.91 -14.41
C SER A 14 3.50 35.58 -15.11
N ALA A 15 2.51 35.05 -15.83
CA ALA A 15 2.70 33.92 -16.74
C ALA A 15 3.81 34.18 -17.78
N SER A 16 3.92 35.42 -18.29
CA SER A 16 5.03 35.82 -19.17
C SER A 16 6.40 35.68 -18.50
N GLY A 17 6.49 35.89 -17.19
CA GLY A 17 7.72 35.67 -16.42
C GLY A 17 8.04 34.19 -16.25
N ILE A 18 7.03 33.39 -15.93
CA ILE A 18 7.18 31.95 -15.62
C ILE A 18 7.47 31.12 -16.88
N TYR A 19 6.73 31.37 -17.95
CA TYR A 19 6.74 30.54 -19.17
C TYR A 19 7.40 31.24 -20.38
N GLY A 20 7.63 32.54 -20.29
CA GLY A 20 8.07 33.37 -21.42
C GLY A 20 6.91 33.88 -22.28
N ASN A 21 7.14 35.00 -22.98
CA ASN A 21 6.21 35.52 -23.97
C ASN A 21 6.96 36.29 -25.08
N PHE A 22 6.47 36.20 -26.32
CA PHE A 22 7.11 36.83 -27.48
C PHE A 22 7.18 38.35 -27.30
N GLY A 23 8.34 38.95 -27.62
CA GLY A 23 8.55 40.40 -27.56
C GLY A 23 8.62 41.01 -26.14
N GLN A 24 8.63 40.19 -25.08
CA GLN A 24 8.57 40.65 -23.69
C GLN A 24 9.80 40.31 -22.84
N ALA A 25 10.98 40.13 -23.43
CA ALA A 25 12.18 39.65 -22.71
C ALA A 25 12.52 40.47 -21.44
N ASN A 26 12.45 41.80 -21.50
CA ASN A 26 12.65 42.70 -20.36
C ASN A 26 11.61 42.49 -19.24
N TYR A 27 10.34 42.35 -19.62
CA TYR A 27 9.24 42.12 -18.70
C TYR A 27 9.31 40.72 -18.07
N SER A 28 9.53 39.68 -18.88
CA SER A 28 9.71 38.31 -18.43
C SER A 28 10.87 38.18 -17.44
N ALA A 29 12.03 38.77 -17.76
CA ALA A 29 13.20 38.76 -16.86
C ALA A 29 12.90 39.44 -15.52
N ALA A 30 12.25 40.61 -15.53
CA ALA A 30 11.88 41.30 -14.31
C ALA A 30 10.88 40.47 -13.47
N LYS A 31 9.86 39.88 -14.10
CA LYS A 31 8.80 39.13 -13.41
C LYS A 31 9.29 37.79 -12.83
N LEU A 32 10.21 37.10 -13.49
CA LEU A 32 10.84 35.91 -12.92
C LEU A 32 11.88 36.27 -11.84
N GLY A 33 12.61 37.38 -12.01
CA GLY A 33 13.54 37.89 -10.99
C GLY A 33 12.84 38.23 -9.66
N ILE A 34 11.61 38.73 -9.73
CA ILE A 34 10.77 38.98 -8.54
C ILE A 34 10.47 37.69 -7.76
N LEU A 35 10.28 36.54 -8.44
CA LEU A 35 10.13 35.24 -7.76
C LEU A 35 11.42 34.86 -7.00
N GLY A 36 12.59 35.07 -7.63
CA GLY A 36 13.88 34.88 -6.96
C GLY A 36 14.04 35.75 -5.71
N LEU A 37 13.65 37.03 -5.78
CA LEU A 37 13.64 37.94 -4.64
C LEU A 37 12.69 37.45 -3.53
N CYS A 38 11.49 37.01 -3.90
CA CYS A 38 10.50 36.46 -2.96
C CYS A 38 11.07 35.26 -2.19
N ASN A 39 11.67 34.29 -2.89
CA ASN A 39 12.23 33.08 -2.30
C ASN A 39 13.27 33.40 -1.21
N THR A 40 14.16 34.37 -1.46
CA THR A 40 15.17 34.79 -0.48
C THR A 40 14.53 35.52 0.71
N LEU A 41 13.62 36.47 0.47
CA LEU A 41 12.95 37.20 1.54
C LEU A 41 12.08 36.29 2.43
N ALA A 42 11.46 35.25 1.85
CA ALA A 42 10.71 34.24 2.60
C ALA A 42 11.59 33.51 3.62
N ILE A 43 12.85 33.21 3.26
CA ILE A 43 13.83 32.56 4.13
C ILE A 43 14.31 33.53 5.22
N GLU A 44 14.72 34.75 4.83
CA GLU A 44 15.20 35.77 5.78
C GLU A 44 14.14 36.18 6.80
N GLY A 45 12.88 36.26 6.36
CA GLY A 45 11.73 36.69 7.15
C GLY A 45 11.20 35.63 8.11
N ARG A 46 11.44 34.33 7.85
CA ARG A 46 10.83 33.21 8.56
C ARG A 46 10.97 33.30 10.09
N LYS A 47 12.17 33.58 10.59
CA LYS A 47 12.44 33.68 12.04
C LYS A 47 11.71 34.84 12.73
N SER A 48 11.18 35.80 11.97
CA SER A 48 10.46 36.97 12.47
C SER A 48 8.97 36.94 12.12
N ASN A 49 8.42 35.78 11.72
CA ASN A 49 7.03 35.64 11.24
C ASN A 49 6.69 36.64 10.13
N ILE A 50 7.64 36.80 9.19
CA ILE A 50 7.44 37.58 7.97
C ILE A 50 7.37 36.59 6.83
N HIS A 51 6.21 36.46 6.21
CA HIS A 51 6.00 35.60 5.06
C HIS A 51 6.02 36.43 3.78
N CYS A 52 6.62 35.88 2.73
CA CYS A 52 6.70 36.51 1.42
C CYS A 52 6.22 35.49 0.37
N ASN A 53 5.19 35.83 -0.39
CA ASN A 53 4.62 34.96 -1.42
C ASN A 53 4.50 35.71 -2.75
N THR A 54 4.52 34.98 -3.86
CA THR A 54 4.41 35.51 -5.22
C THR A 54 3.09 35.09 -5.85
N ILE A 55 2.41 36.04 -6.50
CA ILE A 55 1.25 35.77 -7.37
C ILE A 55 1.58 36.12 -8.83
N ALA A 56 1.00 35.37 -9.76
CA ALA A 56 1.03 35.59 -11.19
C ALA A 56 -0.42 35.76 -11.68
N PRO A 57 -0.94 37.00 -11.63
CA PRO A 57 -2.33 37.25 -11.95
C PRO A 57 -2.60 37.25 -13.46
N ASN A 58 -3.66 36.58 -13.86
CA ASN A 58 -4.30 36.67 -15.17
C ASN A 58 -5.55 37.54 -15.02
N ALA A 59 -5.41 38.85 -15.22
CA ALA A 59 -6.49 39.83 -15.13
C ALA A 59 -6.55 40.71 -16.38
N GLY A 60 -7.76 41.04 -16.81
CA GLY A 60 -8.05 42.03 -17.84
C GLY A 60 -7.63 43.40 -17.33
N SER A 61 -6.51 43.90 -17.83
CA SER A 61 -6.01 45.23 -17.50
C SER A 61 -6.40 46.23 -18.59
N ARG A 62 -6.31 47.53 -18.29
CA ARG A 62 -6.45 48.59 -19.29
C ARG A 62 -5.49 48.41 -20.50
N MET A 63 -4.38 47.69 -20.29
CA MET A 63 -3.38 47.41 -21.34
C MET A 63 -3.79 46.24 -22.25
N THR A 64 -4.64 45.31 -21.79
CA THR A 64 -5.09 44.14 -22.58
C THR A 64 -6.45 44.35 -23.24
N GLN A 65 -7.18 45.40 -22.86
CA GLN A 65 -8.47 45.81 -23.44
C GLN A 65 -8.42 46.12 -24.94
N THR A 66 -7.27 46.52 -25.47
CA THR A 66 -7.13 46.87 -26.89
C THR A 66 -6.87 45.67 -27.80
N VAL A 67 -6.68 44.47 -27.23
CA VAL A 67 -6.25 43.26 -27.95
C VAL A 67 -7.19 42.08 -27.70
N MET A 68 -7.89 42.04 -26.57
CA MET A 68 -8.79 40.94 -26.20
C MET A 68 -10.28 41.31 -26.46
N PRO A 69 -11.14 40.34 -26.80
CA PRO A 69 -12.59 40.55 -26.85
C PRO A 69 -13.14 41.04 -25.50
N GLU A 70 -14.15 41.90 -25.53
CA GLU A 70 -14.73 42.54 -24.34
C GLU A 70 -15.24 41.52 -23.31
N GLU A 71 -15.90 40.45 -23.78
CA GLU A 71 -16.38 39.34 -22.93
C GLU A 71 -15.24 38.65 -22.15
N LEU A 72 -14.06 38.51 -22.75
CA LEU A 72 -12.90 37.89 -22.10
C LEU A 72 -12.26 38.83 -21.06
N VAL A 73 -12.27 40.14 -21.33
CA VAL A 73 -11.83 41.15 -20.36
C VAL A 73 -12.76 41.18 -19.15
N GLU A 74 -14.07 41.07 -19.37
CA GLU A 74 -15.07 41.01 -18.31
C GLU A 74 -14.98 39.72 -17.47
N ALA A 75 -14.54 38.60 -18.06
CA ALA A 75 -14.30 37.36 -17.33
C ALA A 75 -13.03 37.40 -16.46
N LEU A 76 -12.08 38.28 -16.76
CA LEU A 76 -10.78 38.38 -16.09
C LEU A 76 -10.72 39.57 -15.09
N LYS A 77 -11.78 39.76 -14.29
CA LYS A 77 -11.82 40.87 -13.32
C LYS A 77 -10.73 40.76 -12.24
N PRO A 78 -10.06 41.88 -11.87
CA PRO A 78 -9.12 41.91 -10.75
C PRO A 78 -9.72 41.45 -9.41
N ASP A 79 -11.04 41.56 -9.26
CA ASP A 79 -11.77 41.10 -8.08
C ASP A 79 -11.58 39.60 -7.81
N TYR A 80 -11.29 38.80 -8.85
CA TYR A 80 -10.99 37.38 -8.70
C TYR A 80 -9.57 37.10 -8.20
N VAL A 81 -8.68 38.10 -8.19
CA VAL A 81 -7.32 38.01 -7.64
C VAL A 81 -7.28 38.41 -6.17
N ALA A 82 -8.12 39.36 -5.76
CA ALA A 82 -8.10 39.96 -4.43
C ALA A 82 -8.25 38.95 -3.27
N PRO A 83 -9.13 37.92 -3.32
CA PRO A 83 -9.27 36.95 -2.23
C PRO A 83 -7.99 36.18 -1.92
N LEU A 84 -7.22 35.78 -2.95
CA LEU A 84 -5.95 35.09 -2.74
C LEU A 84 -4.93 36.02 -2.06
N VAL A 85 -4.84 37.27 -2.49
CA VAL A 85 -3.97 38.27 -1.88
C VAL A 85 -4.33 38.48 -0.41
N LEU A 86 -5.63 38.63 -0.11
CA LEU A 86 -6.11 38.79 1.27
C LEU A 86 -5.80 37.56 2.12
N TRP A 87 -6.01 36.36 1.59
CA TRP A 87 -5.68 35.11 2.28
C TRP A 87 -4.18 35.00 2.60
N LEU A 88 -3.31 35.22 1.60
CA LEU A 88 -1.85 35.20 1.79
C LEU A 88 -1.36 36.33 2.72
N CYS A 89 -2.16 37.37 2.92
CA CYS A 89 -1.92 38.46 3.86
C CYS A 89 -2.61 38.28 5.23
N HIS A 90 -3.38 37.21 5.43
CA HIS A 90 -4.06 36.94 6.68
C HIS A 90 -3.09 36.40 7.74
N GLU A 91 -3.39 36.68 9.01
CA GLU A 91 -2.54 36.25 10.13
C GLU A 91 -2.44 34.72 10.26
N SER A 92 -3.54 34.01 9.97
CA SER A 92 -3.61 32.56 10.01
C SER A 92 -2.96 31.86 8.81
N CYS A 93 -2.49 32.59 7.81
CA CYS A 93 -1.88 31.98 6.63
C CYS A 93 -0.40 31.67 6.92
N GLU A 94 -0.06 30.38 6.91
CA GLU A 94 1.29 29.87 7.13
C GLU A 94 2.11 29.72 5.83
N GLU A 95 1.51 30.03 4.68
CA GLU A 95 2.19 29.94 3.39
C GLU A 95 3.35 30.94 3.31
N ASN A 96 4.52 30.47 2.86
CA ASN A 96 5.72 31.29 2.76
C ASN A 96 6.65 30.77 1.65
N GLY A 97 7.05 31.64 0.73
CA GLY A 97 7.82 31.28 -0.46
C GLY A 97 6.98 30.62 -1.56
N GLY A 98 5.66 30.73 -1.50
CA GLY A 98 4.76 30.15 -2.50
C GLY A 98 4.72 30.97 -3.80
N LEU A 99 4.45 30.30 -4.92
CA LEU A 99 4.11 30.90 -6.21
C LEU A 99 2.70 30.44 -6.61
N PHE A 100 1.83 31.38 -6.97
CA PHE A 100 0.45 31.08 -7.34
C PHE A 100 0.06 31.77 -8.63
N GLU A 101 -0.56 31.05 -9.57
CA GLU A 101 -1.33 31.65 -10.65
C GLU A 101 -2.78 31.86 -10.19
N VAL A 102 -3.39 32.96 -10.64
CA VAL A 102 -4.74 33.33 -10.22
C VAL A 102 -5.45 34.16 -11.28
N GLY A 103 -6.71 33.83 -11.57
CA GLY A 103 -7.56 34.59 -12.50
C GLY A 103 -8.88 33.87 -12.77
N ALA A 104 -9.91 34.61 -13.18
CA ALA A 104 -11.24 34.08 -13.53
C ALA A 104 -11.85 33.08 -12.52
N GLY A 105 -11.56 33.23 -11.22
CA GLY A 105 -12.04 32.33 -10.16
C GLY A 105 -11.24 31.04 -9.98
N TRP A 106 -10.13 30.86 -10.70
CA TRP A 106 -9.19 29.75 -10.53
C TRP A 106 -7.91 30.20 -9.83
N ILE A 107 -7.37 29.34 -8.95
CA ILE A 107 -6.09 29.53 -8.26
C ILE A 107 -5.30 28.23 -8.35
N GLY A 108 -4.05 28.31 -8.82
CA GLY A 108 -3.13 27.17 -8.88
C GLY A 108 -1.81 27.49 -8.20
N LYS A 109 -1.28 26.57 -7.38
CA LYS A 109 0.06 26.69 -6.79
C LYS A 109 1.11 26.06 -7.71
N LEU A 110 2.22 26.75 -7.94
CA LEU A 110 3.33 26.31 -8.76
C LEU A 110 4.54 25.94 -7.91
N ARG A 111 5.37 25.05 -8.43
CA ARG A 111 6.68 24.69 -7.89
C ARG A 111 7.62 24.26 -9.02
N TRP A 112 8.92 24.29 -8.74
CA TRP A 112 9.91 23.70 -9.62
C TRP A 112 9.97 22.17 -9.44
N GLU A 113 10.22 21.47 -10.53
CA GLU A 113 10.43 20.03 -10.58
C GLU A 113 11.74 19.76 -11.33
N ARG A 114 12.52 18.78 -10.85
CA ARG A 114 13.86 18.46 -11.35
C ARG A 114 13.96 16.96 -11.59
N THR A 115 14.35 16.54 -12.80
CA THR A 115 14.66 15.13 -13.12
C THR A 115 15.72 14.57 -12.17
N LEU A 116 15.85 13.24 -12.10
CA LEU A 116 16.97 12.64 -11.36
C LEU A 116 18.32 12.86 -12.07
N GLY A 117 18.28 13.25 -13.34
CA GLY A 117 19.47 13.47 -14.16
C GLY A 117 20.21 12.17 -14.49
N ALA A 118 21.45 12.32 -14.94
CA ALA A 118 22.34 11.18 -15.20
C ALA A 118 23.79 11.56 -14.88
N ILE A 119 24.59 10.58 -14.47
CA ILE A 119 26.05 10.73 -14.36
C ILE A 119 26.64 10.54 -15.76
N VAL A 120 27.34 11.55 -16.26
CA VAL A 120 27.84 11.61 -17.65
C VAL A 120 29.35 11.76 -17.74
N ARG A 121 30.07 11.44 -16.66
CA ARG A 121 31.53 11.40 -16.62
C ARG A 121 32.03 10.27 -15.73
N GLN A 122 33.24 9.79 -16.01
CA GLN A 122 33.95 8.85 -15.16
C GLN A 122 35.02 9.57 -14.33
N ARG A 123 35.53 8.90 -13.30
CA ARG A 123 36.66 9.40 -12.51
C ARG A 123 37.88 9.58 -13.41
N ASN A 124 38.61 10.68 -13.23
CA ASN A 124 39.83 11.01 -13.98
C ASN A 124 39.68 11.11 -15.51
N GLN A 125 38.45 11.19 -16.02
CA GLN A 125 38.18 11.45 -17.43
C GLN A 125 37.49 12.81 -17.61
N PRO A 126 37.77 13.52 -18.71
CA PRO A 126 37.02 14.72 -19.05
C PRO A 126 35.57 14.36 -19.37
N MET A 127 34.65 15.25 -19.00
CA MET A 127 33.25 15.17 -19.45
C MET A 127 33.18 15.58 -20.91
N THR A 128 32.57 14.76 -21.77
CA THR A 128 32.49 15.00 -23.21
C THR A 128 31.05 15.34 -23.64
N PRO A 129 30.86 16.16 -24.70
CA PRO A 129 29.53 16.39 -25.29
C PRO A 129 28.83 15.10 -25.74
N GLU A 130 29.58 14.11 -26.21
CA GLU A 130 29.06 12.82 -26.66
C GLU A 130 28.43 12.02 -25.50
N ALA A 131 29.05 12.04 -24.31
CA ALA A 131 28.51 11.39 -23.13
C ALA A 131 27.21 12.04 -22.64
N VAL A 132 27.11 13.37 -22.76
CA VAL A 132 25.86 14.12 -22.50
C VAL A 132 24.79 13.69 -23.50
N ARG A 133 25.09 13.70 -24.81
CA ARG A 133 24.15 13.28 -25.85
C ARG A 133 23.65 11.85 -25.64
N ALA A 134 24.55 10.92 -25.31
CA ALA A 134 24.21 9.51 -25.10
C ALA A 134 23.26 9.28 -23.92
N ASN A 135 23.19 10.21 -22.97
CA ASN A 135 22.31 10.13 -21.79
C ASN A 135 21.18 11.16 -21.82
N TRP A 136 20.96 11.85 -22.95
CA TRP A 136 20.05 12.98 -23.02
C TRP A 136 18.61 12.62 -22.61
N GLU A 137 18.12 11.45 -23.04
CA GLU A 137 16.79 10.96 -22.67
C GLU A 137 16.65 10.81 -21.15
N LYS A 138 17.64 10.25 -20.47
CA LYS A 138 17.65 10.10 -19.00
C LYS A 138 17.75 11.45 -18.30
N ILE A 139 18.58 12.37 -18.82
CA ILE A 139 18.72 13.73 -18.25
C ILE A 139 17.37 14.47 -18.28
N CYS A 140 16.59 14.26 -19.33
CA CYS A 140 15.30 14.92 -19.55
C CYS A 140 14.08 14.12 -19.05
N ASP A 141 14.28 13.00 -18.34
CA ASP A 141 13.18 12.14 -17.88
C ASP A 141 12.54 12.65 -16.58
N PHE A 142 11.25 12.99 -16.66
CA PHE A 142 10.43 13.43 -15.54
C PHE A 142 9.59 12.32 -14.89
N SER A 143 9.68 11.07 -15.36
CA SER A 143 8.88 9.95 -14.85
C SER A 143 9.01 9.73 -13.34
N ASN A 144 10.19 10.00 -12.78
CA ASN A 144 10.49 9.88 -11.35
C ASN A 144 11.18 11.15 -10.80
N ALA A 145 10.61 12.32 -11.09
CA ALA A 145 11.24 13.60 -10.76
C ALA A 145 11.20 13.97 -9.27
N SER A 146 12.20 14.77 -8.88
CA SER A 146 12.36 15.35 -7.54
C SER A 146 11.78 16.77 -7.43
N LYS A 147 11.34 17.15 -6.23
CA LYS A 147 10.74 18.46 -5.93
C LYS A 147 11.61 19.25 -4.95
N THR A 148 12.87 19.44 -5.32
CA THR A 148 13.89 20.12 -4.50
C THR A 148 13.41 21.51 -4.05
N GLN A 149 13.37 21.76 -2.74
CA GLN A 149 12.86 23.01 -2.15
C GLN A 149 13.97 23.90 -1.59
N THR A 150 15.13 23.34 -1.27
CA THR A 150 16.23 24.06 -0.62
C THR A 150 17.55 23.92 -1.38
N ILE A 151 18.45 24.88 -1.16
CA ILE A 151 19.82 24.81 -1.69
C ILE A 151 20.54 23.60 -1.11
N GLN A 152 20.32 23.30 0.17
CA GLN A 152 20.91 22.16 0.87
C GLN A 152 20.55 20.82 0.22
N GLU A 153 19.27 20.61 -0.12
CA GLU A 153 18.84 19.42 -0.87
C GLU A 153 19.49 19.35 -2.25
N SER A 154 19.60 20.48 -2.96
CA SER A 154 20.25 20.54 -4.27
C SER A 154 21.73 20.15 -4.19
N THR A 155 22.48 20.74 -3.24
CA THR A 155 23.90 20.45 -3.02
C THR A 155 24.13 19.03 -2.55
N SER A 156 23.27 18.48 -1.69
CA SER A 156 23.36 17.10 -1.21
C SER A 156 23.29 16.10 -2.36
N GLY A 157 22.36 16.29 -3.31
CA GLY A 157 22.27 15.45 -4.50
C GLY A 157 23.53 15.50 -5.38
N ILE A 158 24.22 16.65 -5.46
CA ILE A 158 25.49 16.76 -6.19
C ILE A 158 26.62 16.02 -5.45
N LEU A 159 26.68 16.13 -4.12
CA LEU A 159 27.67 15.41 -3.31
C LEU A 159 27.49 13.89 -3.43
N GLU A 160 26.25 13.40 -3.48
CA GLU A 160 25.95 12.00 -3.76
C GLU A 160 26.46 11.56 -5.14
N VAL A 161 26.28 12.40 -6.17
CA VAL A 161 26.84 12.15 -7.51
C VAL A 161 28.36 12.11 -7.49
N LEU A 162 29.03 13.03 -6.78
CA LEU A 162 30.48 13.03 -6.64
C LEU A 162 30.98 11.75 -5.97
N HIS A 163 30.33 11.33 -4.89
CA HIS A 163 30.64 10.09 -4.19
C HIS A 163 30.49 8.87 -5.13
N LYS A 164 29.43 8.83 -5.95
CA LYS A 164 29.23 7.77 -6.96
C LYS A 164 30.38 7.74 -7.97
N ILE A 165 30.75 8.89 -8.53
CA ILE A 165 31.85 8.99 -9.50
C ILE A 165 33.19 8.55 -8.87
N ASP A 166 33.46 8.94 -7.63
CA ASP A 166 34.69 8.56 -6.93
C ASP A 166 34.76 7.06 -6.63
N SER A 167 33.60 6.43 -6.39
CA SER A 167 33.48 4.99 -6.13
C SER A 167 33.60 4.11 -7.39
N GLU A 168 33.25 4.62 -8.57
CA GLU A 168 33.27 3.88 -9.85
C GLU A 168 34.64 3.84 -10.55
N GLY A 169 35.65 4.56 -10.05
CA GLY A 169 36.94 4.79 -10.72
C GLY A 169 38.02 3.69 -10.63
N VAL A 170 37.71 2.46 -10.22
CA VAL A 170 38.69 1.35 -10.13
C VAL A 170 38.33 0.23 -11.12
N SER A 171 38.42 0.50 -12.42
CA SER A 171 38.69 -0.56 -13.41
C SER A 171 38.97 0.03 -14.80
N GLN A 172 40.20 -0.10 -15.29
CA GLN A 172 40.51 -0.07 -16.73
C GLN A 172 41.78 -0.90 -17.00
N ASN A 173 41.65 -2.07 -17.62
CA ASN A 173 41.82 -2.28 -19.06
C ASN A 173 42.04 -3.76 -19.42
N HIS A 174 41.50 -4.11 -20.58
CA HIS A 174 41.54 -5.42 -21.23
C HIS A 174 42.95 -5.86 -21.66
N THR A 175 43.07 -7.18 -21.88
CA THR A 175 44.13 -7.95 -22.55
C THR A 175 45.30 -8.46 -21.69
N SER A 176 45.12 -9.65 -21.11
CA SER A 176 46.03 -10.81 -21.27
C SER A 176 45.47 -12.00 -20.49
N HIS A 177 45.49 -13.18 -21.10
CA HIS A 177 45.21 -14.44 -20.44
C HIS A 177 46.22 -14.65 -19.30
N ALA A 178 45.75 -14.67 -18.06
CA ALA A 178 46.43 -15.32 -16.95
C ALA A 178 45.40 -15.73 -15.87
N VAL A 179 45.37 -17.03 -15.58
CA VAL A 179 44.64 -17.64 -14.49
C VAL A 179 45.17 -17.06 -13.17
N SER A 180 44.43 -16.17 -12.50
CA SER A 180 44.64 -15.83 -11.08
C SER A 180 43.55 -14.89 -10.52
N ALA A 181 42.84 -15.39 -9.50
CA ALA A 181 42.10 -14.67 -8.45
C ALA A 181 40.78 -13.94 -8.81
N ALA A 182 39.71 -14.71 -9.05
CA ALA A 182 38.32 -14.26 -9.06
C ALA A 182 37.66 -14.23 -7.66
N THR A 183 38.37 -13.78 -6.63
CA THR A 183 37.90 -13.80 -5.24
C THR A 183 37.38 -12.46 -4.70
N SER A 184 37.44 -11.36 -5.46
CA SER A 184 37.19 -10.00 -4.93
C SER A 184 35.91 -9.29 -5.42
N GLY A 185 35.23 -9.77 -6.47
CA GLY A 185 34.08 -9.05 -7.05
C GLY A 185 32.80 -9.07 -6.19
N PHE A 186 32.46 -10.21 -5.58
CA PHE A 186 31.21 -10.37 -4.83
C PHE A 186 31.28 -9.84 -3.39
N ALA A 187 32.48 -9.68 -2.82
CA ALA A 187 32.65 -9.16 -1.47
C ALA A 187 32.16 -7.70 -1.35
N ALA A 188 32.31 -6.91 -2.40
CA ALA A 188 31.84 -5.52 -2.45
C ALA A 188 30.31 -5.41 -2.56
N ALA A 189 29.63 -6.45 -3.06
CA ALA A 189 28.17 -6.49 -3.13
C ALA A 189 27.53 -6.86 -1.78
N ILE A 190 28.22 -7.60 -0.91
CA ILE A 190 27.69 -7.96 0.42
C ILE A 190 27.59 -6.70 1.29
N GLY A 191 26.39 -6.42 1.79
CA GLY A 191 26.05 -5.22 2.54
C GLY A 191 25.71 -4.00 1.66
N HIS A 192 25.72 -4.16 0.34
CA HIS A 192 25.33 -3.08 -0.57
C HIS A 192 23.85 -2.74 -0.41
N LYS A 193 23.57 -1.47 -0.11
CA LYS A 193 22.20 -0.94 -0.02
C LYS A 193 21.76 -0.47 -1.40
N LEU A 194 20.61 -0.96 -1.85
CA LEU A 194 19.97 -0.48 -3.06
C LEU A 194 19.28 0.88 -2.78
N PRO A 195 19.03 1.70 -3.80
CA PRO A 195 18.22 2.90 -3.68
C PRO A 195 16.88 2.61 -3.01
N SER A 196 16.54 3.42 -2.00
CA SER A 196 15.22 3.31 -1.38
C SER A 196 14.13 3.71 -2.36
N PHE A 197 12.97 3.06 -2.28
CA PHE A 197 11.81 3.38 -3.10
C PHE A 197 10.54 3.42 -2.25
N SER A 198 9.50 4.09 -2.77
CA SER A 198 8.17 4.07 -2.17
C SER A 198 7.25 3.12 -2.92
N ALA A 199 6.40 2.41 -2.18
CA ALA A 199 5.33 1.58 -2.72
C ALA A 199 3.99 2.03 -2.15
N SER A 200 3.20 2.71 -2.97
CA SER A 200 1.81 3.05 -2.66
C SER A 200 0.87 1.97 -3.17
N TYR A 201 -0.19 1.72 -2.41
CA TYR A 201 -1.30 0.85 -2.79
C TYR A 201 -2.61 1.30 -2.14
N SER A 202 -3.70 0.91 -2.78
CA SER A 202 -5.07 1.05 -2.30
C SER A 202 -5.70 -0.34 -2.07
N GLU A 203 -6.97 -0.34 -1.68
CA GLU A 203 -7.77 -1.54 -1.58
C GLU A 203 -7.83 -2.30 -2.92
N LEU A 204 -7.75 -1.59 -4.06
CA LEU A 204 -7.76 -2.21 -5.39
C LEU A 204 -6.60 -3.19 -5.57
N GLU A 205 -5.36 -2.77 -5.29
CA GLU A 205 -4.19 -3.63 -5.44
C GLU A 205 -4.23 -4.81 -4.45
N SER A 206 -4.75 -4.58 -3.24
CA SER A 206 -4.94 -5.62 -2.23
C SER A 206 -5.96 -6.67 -2.68
N ILE A 207 -7.12 -6.24 -3.20
CA ILE A 207 -8.17 -7.14 -3.72
C ILE A 207 -7.67 -7.89 -4.95
N MET A 208 -6.98 -7.20 -5.87
CA MET A 208 -6.41 -7.82 -7.06
C MET A 208 -5.40 -8.90 -6.71
N TYR A 209 -4.54 -8.65 -5.71
CA TYR A 209 -3.66 -9.67 -5.16
C TYR A 209 -4.44 -10.83 -4.54
N ALA A 210 -5.45 -10.56 -3.72
CA ALA A 210 -6.26 -11.60 -3.07
C ALA A 210 -6.90 -12.56 -4.08
N LEU A 211 -7.51 -12.01 -5.14
CA LEU A 211 -8.05 -12.79 -6.25
C LEU A 211 -6.93 -13.55 -7.00
N GLY A 212 -5.80 -12.87 -7.25
CA GLY A 212 -4.61 -13.44 -7.90
C GLY A 212 -3.98 -14.60 -7.14
N VAL A 213 -4.18 -14.70 -5.83
CA VAL A 213 -3.74 -15.83 -5.01
C VAL A 213 -4.87 -16.80 -4.65
N GLY A 214 -6.08 -16.61 -5.17
CA GLY A 214 -7.18 -17.58 -5.11
C GLY A 214 -8.30 -17.30 -4.12
N ALA A 215 -8.34 -16.13 -3.47
CA ALA A 215 -9.48 -15.76 -2.65
C ALA A 215 -10.74 -15.73 -3.53
N SER A 216 -11.86 -16.22 -3.01
CA SER A 216 -13.07 -16.39 -3.81
C SER A 216 -14.32 -16.02 -3.03
N VAL A 217 -15.21 -15.24 -3.64
CA VAL A 217 -16.55 -14.95 -3.09
C VAL A 217 -17.42 -16.20 -2.88
N LYS A 218 -17.01 -17.36 -3.42
CA LYS A 218 -17.64 -18.64 -3.12
C LYS A 218 -17.45 -19.02 -1.64
N ASN A 219 -16.36 -18.59 -1.02
CA ASN A 219 -16.12 -18.70 0.40
C ASN A 219 -16.54 -17.39 1.09
N PRO A 220 -17.59 -17.38 1.92
CA PRO A 220 -18.01 -16.18 2.64
C PRO A 220 -16.90 -15.56 3.50
N ASP A 221 -15.99 -16.39 4.04
CA ASP A 221 -14.88 -15.92 4.88
C ASP A 221 -13.82 -15.14 4.10
N ASP A 222 -13.78 -15.27 2.76
CA ASP A 222 -12.87 -14.53 1.89
C ASP A 222 -13.41 -13.14 1.54
N LEU A 223 -14.68 -12.83 1.84
CA LEU A 223 -15.28 -11.54 1.51
C LEU A 223 -14.49 -10.37 2.13
N LYS A 224 -13.88 -10.59 3.30
CA LYS A 224 -12.98 -9.65 3.98
C LYS A 224 -11.70 -9.31 3.20
N PHE A 225 -11.34 -10.07 2.18
CA PHE A 225 -10.16 -9.81 1.34
C PHE A 225 -10.51 -9.25 -0.05
N VAL A 226 -11.77 -9.39 -0.47
CA VAL A 226 -12.20 -9.09 -1.86
C VAL A 226 -13.27 -8.01 -1.97
N TYR A 227 -13.78 -7.49 -0.85
CA TYR A 227 -14.76 -6.41 -0.83
C TYR A 227 -14.34 -5.32 0.17
N GLU A 228 -13.96 -4.16 -0.36
CA GLU A 228 -13.48 -2.99 0.39
C GLU A 228 -14.51 -2.39 1.35
N GLY A 229 -15.81 -2.65 1.10
CA GLY A 229 -16.92 -2.30 1.98
C GLY A 229 -17.18 -3.30 3.10
N SER A 230 -16.44 -4.42 3.18
CA SER A 230 -16.51 -5.32 4.32
C SER A 230 -16.00 -4.62 5.58
N ALA A 231 -16.74 -4.74 6.70
CA ALA A 231 -16.35 -4.15 7.97
C ALA A 231 -15.01 -4.70 8.49
N ASP A 232 -14.70 -5.94 8.15
CA ASP A 232 -13.44 -6.61 8.49
C ASP A 232 -12.44 -6.60 7.33
N PHE A 233 -12.61 -5.69 6.35
CA PHE A 233 -11.74 -5.62 5.19
C PHE A 233 -10.26 -5.55 5.62
N SER A 234 -9.48 -6.51 5.17
CA SER A 234 -8.09 -6.70 5.54
C SER A 234 -7.26 -7.02 4.32
N CYS A 235 -6.00 -6.61 4.35
CA CYS A 235 -5.04 -7.04 3.35
C CYS A 235 -4.56 -8.46 3.69
N LEU A 236 -4.43 -9.34 2.69
CA LEU A 236 -3.77 -10.63 2.91
C LEU A 236 -2.32 -10.40 3.33
N PRO A 237 -1.83 -10.99 4.43
CA PRO A 237 -0.48 -10.78 4.95
C PRO A 237 0.64 -10.93 3.93
N THR A 238 0.52 -11.92 3.05
CA THR A 238 1.52 -12.21 2.01
C THR A 238 1.61 -11.14 0.92
N PHE A 239 0.68 -10.17 0.89
CA PHE A 239 0.82 -8.96 0.08
C PHE A 239 2.06 -8.13 0.47
N GLY A 240 2.57 -8.31 1.69
CA GLY A 240 3.85 -7.75 2.14
C GLY A 240 5.03 -8.13 1.24
N VAL A 241 4.94 -9.28 0.55
CA VAL A 241 5.95 -9.67 -0.44
C VAL A 241 5.86 -8.81 -1.69
N ILE A 242 4.66 -8.48 -2.18
CA ILE A 242 4.47 -7.64 -3.38
C ILE A 242 5.05 -6.24 -3.17
N ILE A 243 4.83 -5.66 -1.98
CA ILE A 243 5.37 -4.36 -1.60
C ILE A 243 6.90 -4.35 -1.73
N ALA A 244 7.56 -5.38 -1.19
CA ALA A 244 9.01 -5.49 -1.21
C ALA A 244 9.58 -5.96 -2.56
N GLN A 245 8.85 -6.77 -3.32
CA GLN A 245 9.30 -7.36 -4.59
C GLN A 245 9.69 -6.30 -5.62
N LYS A 246 9.10 -5.09 -5.54
CA LYS A 246 9.49 -3.96 -6.40
C LYS A 246 11.00 -3.65 -6.35
N SER A 247 11.71 -4.01 -5.27
CA SER A 247 13.17 -3.85 -5.16
C SER A 247 13.97 -4.79 -6.07
N MET A 248 13.39 -5.95 -6.44
CA MET A 248 13.99 -6.89 -7.39
C MET A 248 13.66 -6.53 -8.84
N MET A 249 12.59 -5.79 -9.03
CA MET A 249 12.05 -5.42 -10.34
C MET A 249 12.55 -4.03 -10.75
N ASN A 250 12.25 -3.61 -11.98
CA ASN A 250 12.68 -2.31 -12.55
C ASN A 250 14.19 -2.05 -12.52
N GLY A 251 15.00 -3.10 -12.56
CA GLY A 251 16.46 -2.99 -12.63
C GLY A 251 17.19 -3.03 -11.30
N GLY A 252 16.52 -3.18 -10.15
CA GLY A 252 17.20 -3.20 -8.84
C GLY A 252 18.28 -4.28 -8.70
N LEU A 253 18.09 -5.46 -9.32
CA LEU A 253 19.15 -6.48 -9.39
C LEU A 253 20.34 -6.08 -10.27
N ALA A 254 20.13 -5.23 -11.29
CA ALA A 254 21.19 -4.72 -12.16
C ALA A 254 22.01 -3.60 -11.50
N GLU A 255 21.53 -3.06 -10.37
CA GLU A 255 22.22 -2.03 -9.58
C GLU A 255 23.25 -2.62 -8.60
N ILE A 256 23.31 -3.95 -8.46
CA ILE A 256 24.24 -4.60 -7.53
C ILE A 256 25.67 -4.57 -8.12
N PRO A 257 26.64 -3.91 -7.45
CA PRO A 257 27.97 -3.71 -8.00
C PRO A 257 28.72 -5.05 -8.13
N GLY A 258 29.41 -5.22 -9.25
CA GLY A 258 30.22 -6.42 -9.51
C GLY A 258 29.42 -7.65 -9.99
N LEU A 259 28.10 -7.53 -10.14
CA LEU A 259 27.22 -8.58 -10.63
C LEU A 259 26.66 -8.22 -12.01
N SER A 260 26.97 -9.04 -13.02
CA SER A 260 26.28 -8.99 -14.33
C SER A 260 25.22 -10.09 -14.35
N ILE A 261 23.96 -9.72 -14.12
CA ILE A 261 22.85 -10.67 -13.98
C ILE A 261 22.04 -10.69 -15.26
N GLU A 262 21.96 -11.85 -15.90
CA GLU A 262 21.03 -12.10 -16.99
C GLU A 262 19.67 -12.51 -16.41
N PHE A 263 18.67 -11.63 -16.50
CA PHE A 263 17.36 -11.84 -15.88
C PHE A 263 16.64 -13.13 -16.34
N SER A 264 16.93 -13.63 -17.55
CA SER A 264 16.41 -14.91 -18.08
C SER A 264 16.85 -16.13 -17.26
N LYS A 265 17.93 -16.01 -16.46
CA LYS A 265 18.52 -17.07 -15.63
C LYS A 265 18.27 -16.88 -14.15
N VAL A 266 17.44 -15.90 -13.78
CA VAL A 266 17.09 -15.60 -12.40
C VAL A 266 15.90 -16.44 -11.98
N LEU A 267 16.09 -17.24 -10.94
CA LEU A 267 15.05 -18.06 -10.32
C LEU A 267 14.83 -17.60 -8.87
N HIS A 268 13.57 -17.60 -8.45
CA HIS A 268 13.23 -17.39 -7.04
C HIS A 268 13.36 -18.72 -6.28
N GLY A 269 14.34 -18.81 -5.38
CA GLY A 269 14.61 -20.03 -4.60
C GLY A 269 13.82 -20.13 -3.30
N GLU A 270 13.92 -19.13 -2.42
CA GLU A 270 13.30 -19.15 -1.08
C GLU A 270 12.72 -17.76 -0.75
N GLN A 271 11.71 -17.71 0.13
CA GLN A 271 11.01 -16.47 0.50
C GLN A 271 10.69 -16.43 2.00
N TYR A 272 11.17 -15.43 2.70
CA TYR A 272 10.76 -15.14 4.07
C TYR A 272 9.97 -13.82 4.12
N LEU A 273 8.93 -13.78 4.95
CA LEU A 273 8.15 -12.59 5.26
C LEU A 273 7.84 -12.57 6.76
N GLU A 274 8.20 -11.48 7.42
CA GLU A 274 7.85 -11.23 8.81
C GLU A 274 7.05 -9.93 8.91
N LEU A 275 5.85 -10.02 9.48
CA LEU A 275 5.01 -8.86 9.78
C LEU A 275 5.23 -8.41 11.22
N TYR A 276 5.83 -7.23 11.38
CA TYR A 276 5.94 -6.57 12.69
C TYR A 276 4.62 -5.92 13.08
N LYS A 277 3.82 -5.52 12.09
CA LYS A 277 2.45 -5.04 12.22
C LYS A 277 1.59 -5.56 11.06
N PRO A 278 0.27 -5.70 11.25
CA PRO A 278 -0.64 -5.93 10.14
C PRO A 278 -0.48 -4.87 9.04
N LEU A 279 -0.57 -5.29 7.78
CA LEU A 279 -0.53 -4.36 6.65
C LEU A 279 -1.76 -3.42 6.70
N PRO A 280 -1.60 -2.11 6.49
CA PRO A 280 -2.73 -1.21 6.42
C PRO A 280 -3.62 -1.52 5.20
N ARG A 281 -4.90 -1.13 5.25
CA ARG A 281 -5.85 -1.34 4.12
C ARG A 281 -5.43 -0.64 2.83
N SER A 282 -4.74 0.48 2.97
CA SER A 282 -4.17 1.31 1.91
C SER A 282 -3.08 2.19 2.52
N GLY A 283 -2.17 2.69 1.69
CA GLY A 283 -1.12 3.59 2.14
C GLY A 283 0.12 3.57 1.26
N GLU A 284 1.16 4.26 1.73
CA GLU A 284 2.48 4.30 1.11
C GLU A 284 3.51 3.78 2.10
N LEU A 285 4.34 2.84 1.64
CA LEU A 285 5.43 2.27 2.41
C LEU A 285 6.77 2.59 1.76
N LYS A 286 7.70 3.15 2.54
CA LYS A 286 9.10 3.32 2.11
C LYS A 286 9.82 2.00 2.30
N CYS A 287 10.51 1.54 1.27
CA CYS A 287 11.23 0.28 1.26
C CYS A 287 12.74 0.51 1.13
N GLU A 288 13.51 -0.22 1.92
CA GLU A 288 14.97 -0.19 1.92
C GLU A 288 15.51 -1.61 1.74
N ALA A 289 16.21 -1.84 0.63
CA ALA A 289 16.75 -3.14 0.27
C ALA A 289 18.27 -3.19 0.47
N VAL A 290 18.78 -4.33 0.91
CA VAL A 290 20.21 -4.58 1.09
C VAL A 290 20.56 -6.00 0.67
N VAL A 291 21.68 -6.17 -0.01
CA VAL A 291 22.24 -7.49 -0.31
C VAL A 291 22.85 -8.04 0.97
N ALA A 292 22.12 -8.89 1.68
CA ALA A 292 22.55 -9.47 2.95
C ALA A 292 23.78 -10.36 2.76
N ASP A 293 23.78 -11.18 1.70
CA ASP A 293 24.83 -12.13 1.41
C ASP A 293 24.83 -12.65 -0.03
N ILE A 294 25.95 -13.27 -0.44
CA ILE A 294 26.07 -14.01 -1.71
C ILE A 294 26.71 -15.36 -1.44
N LEU A 295 26.05 -16.44 -1.88
CA LEU A 295 26.50 -17.81 -1.70
C LEU A 295 26.86 -18.45 -3.03
N ASP A 296 27.88 -19.30 -3.02
CA ASP A 296 28.26 -20.13 -4.16
C ASP A 296 27.64 -21.53 -4.03
N LYS A 297 26.84 -21.95 -5.01
CA LYS A 297 26.27 -23.30 -5.08
C LYS A 297 26.93 -24.17 -6.15
N GLY A 298 28.01 -23.71 -6.78
CA GLY A 298 28.72 -24.37 -7.86
C GLY A 298 28.05 -24.13 -9.21
N SER A 299 26.82 -24.63 -9.40
CA SER A 299 26.06 -24.44 -10.65
C SER A 299 25.47 -23.04 -10.84
N GLY A 300 25.55 -22.19 -9.82
CA GLY A 300 24.99 -20.85 -9.78
C GLY A 300 25.30 -20.17 -8.46
N ILE A 301 24.81 -18.95 -8.30
CA ILE A 301 24.91 -18.17 -7.05
C ILE A 301 23.55 -18.00 -6.41
N VAL A 302 23.54 -17.82 -5.09
CA VAL A 302 22.37 -17.33 -4.36
C VAL A 302 22.66 -15.93 -3.85
N ILE A 303 21.84 -14.96 -4.28
CA ILE A 303 21.83 -13.61 -3.72
C ILE A 303 20.76 -13.59 -2.65
N VAL A 304 21.16 -13.29 -1.41
CA VAL A 304 20.25 -13.12 -0.27
C VAL A 304 20.00 -11.63 -0.11
N MET A 305 18.76 -11.20 -0.31
CA MET A 305 18.40 -9.80 -0.26
C MET A 305 17.34 -9.55 0.81
N ASP A 306 17.67 -8.67 1.75
CA ASP A 306 16.79 -8.20 2.81
C ASP A 306 16.09 -6.92 2.37
N VAL A 307 14.79 -6.81 2.62
CA VAL A 307 13.99 -5.61 2.32
C VAL A 307 13.13 -5.27 3.52
N HIS A 308 13.29 -4.04 4.03
CA HIS A 308 12.52 -3.52 5.15
C HIS A 308 11.53 -2.47 4.64
N SER A 309 10.26 -2.59 5.03
CA SER A 309 9.19 -1.68 4.59
C SER A 309 8.60 -0.92 5.77
N TYR A 310 8.56 0.40 5.66
CA TYR A 310 8.22 1.34 6.73
C TYR A 310 7.00 2.20 6.40
N SER A 311 6.15 2.43 7.39
CA SER A 311 5.12 3.47 7.38
C SER A 311 5.57 4.61 8.29
N GLY A 312 5.98 5.74 7.71
CA GLY A 312 6.68 6.78 8.46
C GLY A 312 7.97 6.23 9.08
N ASN A 313 8.05 6.22 10.42
CA ASN A 313 9.19 5.66 11.16
C ASN A 313 8.95 4.23 11.68
N GLU A 314 7.78 3.64 11.43
CA GLU A 314 7.42 2.33 11.95
C GLU A 314 7.75 1.24 10.94
N LEU A 315 8.50 0.22 11.36
CA LEU A 315 8.72 -0.99 10.55
C LEU A 315 7.44 -1.82 10.51
N ILE A 316 6.93 -2.08 9.31
CA ILE A 316 5.69 -2.82 9.08
C ILE A 316 6.01 -4.27 8.74
N CYS A 317 6.88 -4.49 7.75
CA CYS A 317 7.28 -5.84 7.36
C CYS A 317 8.74 -5.91 6.92
N TYR A 318 9.28 -7.12 7.03
CA TYR A 318 10.61 -7.49 6.54
C TYR A 318 10.46 -8.67 5.58
N ASN A 319 11.16 -8.60 4.47
CA ASN A 319 11.23 -9.67 3.48
C ASN A 319 12.67 -10.11 3.28
N GLN A 320 12.89 -11.41 3.12
CA GLN A 320 14.15 -11.94 2.62
C GLN A 320 13.91 -12.74 1.34
N PHE A 321 14.46 -12.26 0.24
CA PHE A 321 14.43 -12.92 -1.05
C PHE A 321 15.73 -13.72 -1.23
N SER A 322 15.61 -15.02 -1.48
CA SER A 322 16.74 -15.87 -1.88
C SER A 322 16.65 -16.14 -3.38
N ILE A 323 17.54 -15.50 -4.13
CA ILE A 323 17.49 -15.44 -5.58
C ILE A 323 18.62 -16.28 -6.15
N PHE A 324 18.29 -17.31 -6.92
CA PHE A 324 19.27 -18.18 -7.57
C PHE A 324 19.55 -17.71 -9.00
N VAL A 325 20.81 -17.43 -9.33
CA VAL A 325 21.23 -17.09 -10.69
C VAL A 325 21.98 -18.27 -11.28
N VAL A 326 21.39 -18.90 -12.29
CA VAL A 326 21.93 -20.10 -12.94
C VAL A 326 23.20 -19.74 -13.73
N GLY A 327 24.24 -20.57 -13.61
CA GLY A 327 25.46 -20.48 -14.43
C GLY A 327 26.54 -19.52 -13.91
N SER A 328 26.26 -18.71 -12.88
CA SER A 328 27.20 -17.71 -12.35
C SER A 328 28.03 -18.18 -11.14
N GLY A 329 28.01 -19.48 -10.81
CA GLY A 329 28.69 -20.05 -9.63
C GLY A 329 30.12 -20.54 -9.90
N GLY A 330 30.72 -21.22 -8.93
CA GLY A 330 32.02 -21.89 -9.07
C GLY A 330 33.24 -21.02 -8.75
N PHE A 331 33.04 -19.91 -8.03
CA PHE A 331 34.11 -18.99 -7.63
C PHE A 331 34.74 -19.34 -6.26
N GLY A 332 34.26 -20.39 -5.60
CA GLY A 332 34.80 -20.86 -4.31
C GLY A 332 34.26 -20.10 -3.09
N GLY A 333 33.09 -19.48 -3.22
CA GLY A 333 32.43 -18.77 -2.12
C GLY A 333 31.86 -19.70 -1.05
N LYS A 334 31.42 -19.12 0.07
CA LYS A 334 30.73 -19.88 1.13
C LYS A 334 29.40 -20.45 0.62
N ARG A 335 29.06 -21.65 1.11
CA ARG A 335 27.83 -22.38 0.71
C ARG A 335 26.62 -22.06 1.60
N THR A 336 26.85 -21.48 2.77
CA THR A 336 25.83 -21.18 3.79
C THR A 336 26.03 -19.76 4.33
N SER A 337 24.97 -19.19 4.89
CA SER A 337 25.00 -17.89 5.59
C SER A 337 24.21 -17.99 6.89
N GLU A 338 24.72 -17.36 7.94
CA GLU A 338 23.99 -17.14 9.20
C GLU A 338 22.90 -16.07 9.07
N LYS A 339 22.95 -15.24 8.01
CA LYS A 339 21.94 -14.21 7.74
C LYS A 339 20.70 -14.77 7.04
N LEU A 340 20.82 -15.94 6.42
CA LEU A 340 19.70 -16.59 5.72
C LEU A 340 18.74 -17.20 6.75
N LYS A 341 17.46 -16.86 6.66
CA LYS A 341 16.41 -17.45 7.50
C LYS A 341 16.25 -18.92 7.13
N ALA A 342 16.36 -19.80 8.12
CA ALA A 342 16.42 -21.23 7.89
C ALA A 342 15.04 -21.83 7.58
N ALA A 343 14.94 -22.55 6.46
CA ALA A 343 13.82 -23.43 6.20
C ALA A 343 13.79 -24.61 7.19
N VAL A 344 12.61 -25.10 7.54
CA VAL A 344 12.44 -26.09 8.63
C VAL A 344 11.72 -27.33 8.11
N ALA A 345 12.31 -28.50 8.36
CA ALA A 345 11.73 -29.76 7.92
C ALA A 345 10.32 -29.97 8.50
N VAL A 346 9.44 -30.57 7.70
CA VAL A 346 8.11 -30.97 8.16
C VAL A 346 8.20 -32.15 9.15
N PRO A 347 7.30 -32.24 10.13
CA PRO A 347 7.25 -33.37 11.06
C PRO A 347 7.10 -34.73 10.35
N ARG A 348 7.80 -35.77 10.84
CA ARG A 348 7.73 -37.14 10.31
C ARG A 348 6.51 -37.90 10.82
N ARG A 349 5.31 -37.36 10.59
CA ARG A 349 4.00 -37.92 10.95
C ARG A 349 2.94 -37.51 9.90
N PRO A 350 1.75 -38.15 9.85
CA PRO A 350 0.68 -37.68 8.97
C PRO A 350 0.30 -36.20 9.22
N PRO A 351 -0.10 -35.43 8.19
CA PRO A 351 -0.56 -34.05 8.35
C PRO A 351 -1.79 -33.95 9.26
N ASP A 352 -1.87 -32.87 10.04
CA ASP A 352 -3.04 -32.56 10.88
C ASP A 352 -4.22 -32.05 10.05
N ALA A 353 -3.93 -31.32 8.96
CA ALA A 353 -4.93 -30.82 8.03
C ALA A 353 -4.37 -30.80 6.61
N VAL A 354 -5.28 -30.96 5.64
CA VAL A 354 -4.95 -30.90 4.21
C VAL A 354 -6.04 -30.13 3.49
N LEU A 355 -5.70 -29.00 2.88
CA LEU A 355 -6.60 -28.20 2.06
C LEU A 355 -6.20 -28.28 0.59
N ARG A 356 -7.17 -28.10 -0.31
CA ARG A 356 -6.98 -28.19 -1.76
C ARG A 356 -7.64 -27.02 -2.45
N ASP A 357 -6.93 -26.45 -3.41
CA ASP A 357 -7.47 -25.43 -4.31
C ASP A 357 -7.00 -25.65 -5.74
N THR A 358 -7.94 -25.60 -6.68
CA THR A 358 -7.66 -25.71 -8.11
C THR A 358 -7.35 -24.32 -8.66
N THR A 359 -6.15 -24.14 -9.21
CA THR A 359 -5.77 -22.88 -9.84
C THR A 359 -6.51 -22.68 -11.16
N SER A 360 -6.81 -21.42 -11.52
CA SER A 360 -7.36 -21.11 -12.83
C SER A 360 -6.32 -21.35 -13.94
N LEU A 361 -6.77 -21.65 -15.17
CA LEU A 361 -5.90 -21.60 -16.36
C LEU A 361 -5.29 -20.20 -16.56
N ASN A 362 -6.00 -19.16 -16.12
CA ASN A 362 -5.55 -17.77 -16.20
C ASN A 362 -4.88 -17.28 -14.90
N GLN A 363 -4.52 -18.17 -13.97
CA GLN A 363 -4.01 -17.77 -12.65
C GLN A 363 -2.76 -16.89 -12.74
N ALA A 364 -1.80 -17.28 -13.59
CA ALA A 364 -0.58 -16.50 -13.82
C ALA A 364 -0.85 -15.16 -14.50
N ALA A 365 -1.85 -15.11 -15.39
CA ALA A 365 -2.27 -13.88 -16.09
C ALA A 365 -2.91 -12.87 -15.14
N LEU A 366 -3.61 -13.33 -14.10
CA LEU A 366 -4.17 -12.48 -13.06
C LEU A 366 -3.11 -12.06 -12.03
N TYR A 367 -2.34 -13.03 -11.50
CA TYR A 367 -1.36 -12.76 -10.45
C TYR A 367 -0.27 -11.77 -10.86
N ARG A 368 0.20 -11.82 -12.12
CA ARG A 368 1.21 -10.89 -12.63
C ARG A 368 0.80 -9.41 -12.55
N LEU A 369 -0.50 -9.11 -12.53
CA LEU A 369 -1.00 -7.75 -12.38
C LEU A 369 -0.63 -7.13 -11.02
N SER A 370 -0.29 -7.96 -10.03
CA SER A 370 0.23 -7.51 -8.73
C SER A 370 1.68 -7.05 -8.78
N GLY A 371 2.43 -7.26 -9.87
CA GLY A 371 3.75 -6.65 -10.03
C GLY A 371 4.77 -7.49 -10.79
N ASP A 372 4.66 -8.81 -10.79
CA ASP A 372 5.64 -9.69 -11.45
C ASP A 372 5.29 -9.98 -12.93
N TRP A 373 5.79 -9.10 -13.80
CA TRP A 373 5.53 -9.13 -15.24
C TRP A 373 6.42 -10.11 -16.03
N ASN A 374 7.26 -10.93 -15.38
CA ASN A 374 8.22 -11.80 -16.07
C ASN A 374 7.54 -12.65 -17.18
N PRO A 375 8.00 -12.58 -18.45
CA PRO A 375 7.40 -13.29 -19.57
C PRO A 375 7.34 -14.81 -19.38
N LEU A 376 8.20 -15.39 -18.52
CA LEU A 376 8.20 -16.81 -18.13
C LEU A 376 6.80 -17.34 -17.73
N HIS A 377 5.95 -16.46 -17.21
CA HIS A 377 4.63 -16.82 -16.68
C HIS A 377 3.47 -16.63 -17.66
N ILE A 378 3.73 -16.15 -18.89
CA ILE A 378 2.65 -15.90 -19.86
C ILE A 378 3.02 -16.14 -21.33
N ASP A 379 4.28 -15.96 -21.72
CA ASP A 379 4.75 -16.13 -23.10
C ASP A 379 5.29 -17.56 -23.30
N PRO A 380 4.65 -18.41 -24.12
CA PRO A 380 5.12 -19.77 -24.39
C PRO A 380 6.53 -19.82 -25.00
N SER A 381 6.89 -18.85 -25.85
CA SER A 381 8.20 -18.83 -26.51
C SER A 381 9.30 -18.58 -25.49
N PHE A 382 9.06 -17.64 -24.57
CA PHE A 382 9.99 -17.33 -23.49
C PHE A 382 10.13 -18.47 -22.49
N ALA A 383 9.02 -19.11 -22.11
CA ALA A 383 9.04 -20.29 -21.25
C ALA A 383 9.84 -21.45 -21.87
N GLY A 384 9.68 -21.67 -23.18
CA GLY A 384 10.46 -22.66 -23.95
C GLY A 384 11.96 -22.38 -23.94
N ILE A 385 12.37 -21.12 -24.15
CA ILE A 385 13.78 -20.69 -24.06
C ILE A 385 14.35 -20.95 -22.65
N ALA A 386 13.54 -20.74 -21.61
CA ALA A 386 13.91 -20.99 -20.22
C ALA A 386 13.89 -22.47 -19.80
N GLY A 387 13.57 -23.39 -20.74
CA GLY A 387 13.59 -24.84 -20.50
C GLY A 387 12.30 -25.43 -19.93
N PHE A 388 11.18 -24.71 -19.99
CA PHE A 388 9.87 -25.20 -19.57
C PHE A 388 8.98 -25.51 -20.76
N GLU A 389 8.19 -26.58 -20.69
CA GLU A 389 7.29 -26.98 -21.79
C GLU A 389 6.19 -25.94 -22.09
N LYS A 390 5.78 -25.17 -21.08
CA LYS A 390 4.73 -24.14 -21.15
C LYS A 390 4.93 -23.13 -20.01
N PRO A 391 4.28 -21.95 -20.05
CA PRO A 391 4.37 -20.97 -18.98
C PRO A 391 4.00 -21.57 -17.62
N ILE A 392 4.82 -21.28 -16.61
CA ILE A 392 4.64 -21.77 -15.23
C ILE A 392 3.95 -20.71 -14.37
N LEU A 393 3.23 -21.13 -13.34
CA LEU A 393 2.68 -20.24 -12.33
C LEU A 393 3.81 -19.67 -11.46
N HIS A 394 3.68 -18.41 -11.04
CA HIS A 394 4.63 -17.78 -10.12
C HIS A 394 4.73 -18.59 -8.82
N GLY A 395 5.96 -18.82 -8.33
CA GLY A 395 6.19 -19.45 -7.03
C GLY A 395 5.48 -18.68 -5.90
N LEU A 396 5.60 -17.35 -5.91
CA LEU A 396 4.93 -16.46 -4.96
C LEU A 396 3.39 -16.52 -5.02
N CYS A 397 2.80 -16.90 -6.16
CA CYS A 397 1.36 -17.17 -6.24
C CYS A 397 1.01 -18.45 -5.46
N THR A 398 1.75 -19.53 -5.70
CA THR A 398 1.60 -20.81 -4.96
C THR A 398 1.82 -20.62 -3.45
N PHE A 399 2.75 -19.74 -3.09
CA PHE A 399 2.94 -19.28 -1.71
C PHE A 399 1.68 -18.61 -1.16
N GLY A 400 1.10 -17.64 -1.86
CA GLY A 400 -0.12 -16.96 -1.44
C GLY A 400 -1.30 -17.91 -1.24
N PHE A 401 -1.49 -18.90 -2.12
CA PHE A 401 -2.49 -19.96 -1.94
C PHE A 401 -2.25 -20.75 -0.65
N SER A 402 -1.02 -21.21 -0.44
CA SER A 402 -0.69 -22.06 0.71
C SER A 402 -0.77 -21.29 2.03
N ALA A 403 -0.34 -20.03 2.02
CA ALA A 403 -0.47 -19.10 3.13
C ALA A 403 -1.95 -18.81 3.44
N ARG A 404 -2.82 -18.65 2.43
CA ARG A 404 -4.27 -18.54 2.67
C ARG A 404 -4.83 -19.81 3.30
N HIS A 405 -4.44 -20.99 2.85
CA HIS A 405 -4.87 -22.25 3.47
C HIS A 405 -4.48 -22.31 4.95
N VAL A 406 -3.23 -21.97 5.29
CA VAL A 406 -2.79 -21.93 6.68
C VAL A 406 -3.51 -20.83 7.46
N LEU A 407 -3.76 -19.66 6.87
CA LEU A 407 -4.53 -18.58 7.52
C LEU A 407 -5.97 -19.01 7.81
N GLN A 408 -6.64 -19.59 6.83
CA GLN A 408 -8.00 -20.11 6.95
C GLN A 408 -8.10 -21.20 8.00
N GLN A 409 -7.09 -22.06 8.09
CA GLN A 409 -7.10 -23.21 8.99
C GLN A 409 -6.55 -22.87 10.40
N PHE A 410 -5.56 -21.96 10.49
CA PHE A 410 -4.71 -21.76 11.67
C PHE A 410 -4.22 -20.30 11.93
N ALA A 411 -3.85 -19.45 10.94
CA ALA A 411 -3.39 -18.00 10.95
C ALA A 411 -2.02 -17.69 10.20
N ASP A 412 -1.38 -16.48 10.27
CA ASP A 412 -0.45 -15.77 9.29
C ASP A 412 1.10 -16.08 9.21
N ASN A 413 1.80 -15.92 8.04
CA ASN A 413 2.72 -16.92 7.36
C ASN A 413 4.20 -16.63 6.88
N ASP A 414 5.01 -17.71 6.58
CA ASP A 414 6.41 -17.84 5.98
C ASP A 414 6.61 -19.10 5.02
N VAL A 415 7.58 -19.18 4.05
CA VAL A 415 7.79 -20.39 3.13
C VAL A 415 9.15 -20.68 2.42
N ARG A 416 9.26 -21.83 1.71
CA ARG A 416 10.34 -22.16 0.74
C ARG A 416 9.85 -22.93 -0.52
N PHE A 417 10.35 -22.60 -1.72
CA PHE A 417 9.98 -23.23 -3.01
C PHE A 417 10.83 -24.47 -3.37
N ALA A 418 10.28 -25.38 -4.19
CA ALA A 418 10.95 -26.62 -4.62
C ALA A 418 10.81 -26.96 -6.10
N LYS A 419 9.58 -26.99 -6.65
CA LYS A 419 9.28 -27.41 -8.04
C LYS A 419 8.24 -26.48 -8.69
N PRO A 420 8.18 -26.42 -10.04
CA PRO A 420 7.21 -25.57 -10.73
C PRO A 420 5.77 -26.08 -10.60
N VAL A 421 4.82 -25.15 -10.67
CA VAL A 421 3.37 -25.38 -10.79
C VAL A 421 2.91 -24.85 -12.14
N TYR A 422 1.99 -25.53 -12.81
CA TYR A 422 1.36 -25.04 -14.03
C TYR A 422 -0.06 -24.53 -13.75
N PRO A 423 -0.49 -23.38 -14.34
CA PRO A 423 -1.87 -22.90 -14.21
C PRO A 423 -2.89 -23.97 -14.62
N GLY A 424 -3.94 -24.16 -13.82
CA GLY A 424 -4.94 -25.22 -13.99
C GLY A 424 -4.73 -26.45 -13.11
N GLN A 425 -3.55 -26.62 -12.48
CA GLN A 425 -3.29 -27.72 -11.56
C GLN A 425 -3.91 -27.48 -10.17
N THR A 426 -4.12 -28.56 -9.42
CA THR A 426 -4.68 -28.53 -8.07
C THR A 426 -3.56 -28.55 -7.04
N LEU A 427 -3.50 -27.49 -6.23
CA LEU A 427 -2.59 -27.36 -5.10
C LEU A 427 -3.16 -28.10 -3.90
N GLN A 428 -2.35 -28.93 -3.25
CA GLN A 428 -2.66 -29.60 -1.99
C GLN A 428 -1.69 -29.13 -0.91
N THR A 429 -2.17 -28.35 0.07
CA THR A 429 -1.37 -27.85 1.19
C THR A 429 -1.56 -28.77 2.39
N GLU A 430 -0.49 -29.47 2.78
CA GLU A 430 -0.42 -30.35 3.95
C GLU A 430 0.17 -29.58 5.12
N MET A 431 -0.49 -29.61 6.28
CA MET A 431 -0.17 -28.75 7.43
C MET A 431 -0.01 -29.58 8.71
N TRP A 432 0.96 -29.20 9.55
CA TRP A 432 1.24 -29.80 10.85
C TRP A 432 1.38 -28.69 11.90
N LYS A 433 0.60 -28.77 12.97
CA LYS A 433 0.62 -27.80 14.06
C LYS A 433 1.57 -28.26 15.17
N GLU A 434 2.58 -27.44 15.46
CA GLU A 434 3.55 -27.64 16.56
C GLU A 434 3.57 -26.37 17.43
N GLY A 435 2.70 -26.33 18.45
CA GLY A 435 2.49 -25.14 19.27
C GLY A 435 1.89 -23.98 18.45
N ASN A 436 2.64 -22.87 18.37
CA ASN A 436 2.28 -21.70 17.56
C ASN A 436 2.85 -21.75 16.13
N ARG A 437 3.69 -22.73 15.82
CA ARG A 437 4.26 -22.89 14.48
C ARG A 437 3.45 -23.90 13.69
N ILE A 438 2.99 -23.52 12.51
CA ILE A 438 2.36 -24.43 11.56
C ILE A 438 3.38 -24.76 10.48
N HIS A 439 3.91 -25.97 10.50
CA HIS A 439 4.74 -26.48 9.40
C HIS A 439 3.84 -26.84 8.23
N PHE A 440 4.31 -26.64 7.00
CA PHE A 440 3.55 -27.06 5.84
C PHE A 440 4.41 -27.42 4.64
N GLN A 441 3.80 -28.16 3.72
CA GLN A 441 4.31 -28.38 2.37
C GLN A 441 3.15 -28.35 1.37
N THR A 442 3.44 -27.98 0.13
CA THR A 442 2.42 -27.93 -0.92
C THR A 442 2.83 -28.86 -2.05
N LYS A 443 1.86 -29.66 -2.51
CA LYS A 443 2.02 -30.58 -3.64
C LYS A 443 1.09 -30.21 -4.79
N VAL A 444 1.44 -30.66 -5.98
CA VAL A 444 0.51 -30.75 -7.12
C VAL A 444 -0.20 -32.09 -7.01
N GLN A 445 -1.53 -32.08 -6.86
CA GLN A 445 -2.31 -33.30 -6.64
C GLN A 445 -2.17 -34.29 -7.79
N GLU A 446 -2.10 -33.80 -9.02
CA GLU A 446 -2.08 -34.61 -10.23
C GLU A 446 -0.77 -35.39 -10.41
N THR A 447 0.36 -34.85 -9.96
CA THR A 447 1.69 -35.48 -10.13
C THR A 447 2.29 -36.00 -8.82
N GLY A 448 1.80 -35.54 -7.67
CA GLY A 448 2.38 -35.80 -6.35
C GLY A 448 3.65 -35.01 -6.06
N ASP A 449 4.08 -34.13 -6.98
CA ASP A 449 5.29 -33.33 -6.82
C ASP A 449 5.17 -32.30 -5.70
N ILE A 450 6.20 -32.21 -4.85
CA ILE A 450 6.31 -31.16 -3.83
C ILE A 450 6.81 -29.88 -4.49
N VAL A 451 6.01 -28.81 -4.42
CA VAL A 451 6.28 -27.49 -5.03
C VAL A 451 6.66 -26.43 -4.00
N ILE A 452 6.22 -26.58 -2.74
CA ILE A 452 6.71 -25.83 -1.58
C ILE A 452 7.12 -26.86 -0.52
N SER A 453 8.32 -26.72 0.02
CA SER A 453 8.89 -27.69 0.97
C SER A 453 9.51 -26.98 2.16
N ASN A 454 9.51 -27.65 3.32
CA ASN A 454 10.17 -27.14 4.52
C ASN A 454 9.69 -25.73 4.93
N ALA A 455 8.41 -25.46 4.71
CA ALA A 455 7.79 -24.19 5.03
C ALA A 455 7.18 -24.23 6.43
N TYR A 456 7.04 -23.06 7.05
CA TYR A 456 6.38 -22.93 8.33
C TYR A 456 5.78 -21.55 8.48
N VAL A 457 4.88 -21.40 9.44
CA VAL A 457 4.12 -20.19 9.70
C VAL A 457 4.09 -19.98 11.20
N ASP A 458 4.59 -18.85 11.69
CA ASP A 458 4.58 -18.53 13.12
C ASP A 458 3.39 -17.65 13.49
N LEU A 459 2.54 -18.18 14.38
CA LEU A 459 1.34 -17.50 14.83
C LEU A 459 1.57 -16.79 16.15
N VAL A 460 0.92 -15.64 16.33
CA VAL A 460 0.86 -15.00 17.63
C VAL A 460 -0.07 -15.82 18.54
N PRO A 461 0.35 -16.21 19.77
CA PRO A 461 -0.50 -16.96 20.68
C PRO A 461 -1.75 -16.16 21.00
N SER A 462 -2.92 -16.79 20.82
CA SER A 462 -4.16 -16.24 21.33
C SER A 462 -4.09 -16.24 22.86
N SER A 463 -3.92 -15.07 23.46
CA SER A 463 -4.04 -14.90 24.90
C SER A 463 -5.48 -15.19 25.32
N GLY A 464 -5.73 -16.43 25.76
CA GLY A 464 -6.69 -16.76 26.81
C GLY A 464 -8.13 -16.28 26.69
N VAL A 465 -8.66 -16.02 25.49
CA VAL A 465 -10.12 -16.11 25.31
C VAL A 465 -10.39 -17.59 25.16
N SER A 466 -10.79 -18.21 26.28
CA SER A 466 -11.38 -19.55 26.31
C SER A 466 -12.18 -19.77 25.04
N ALA A 467 -11.72 -20.70 24.21
CA ALA A 467 -12.56 -21.34 23.23
C ALA A 467 -13.70 -22.00 23.99
N GLN A 468 -14.80 -21.27 24.20
CA GLN A 468 -16.08 -21.93 24.15
C GLN A 468 -16.20 -22.37 22.70
N ALA A 469 -15.88 -23.64 22.46
CA ALA A 469 -16.44 -24.33 21.31
C ALA A 469 -17.93 -23.99 21.29
N PRO A 470 -18.50 -23.45 20.20
CA PRO A 470 -19.92 -23.26 20.13
C PRO A 470 -20.54 -24.65 20.23
N SER A 471 -21.12 -24.91 21.40
CA SER A 471 -22.03 -26.03 21.59
C SER A 471 -23.05 -25.92 20.48
N LYS A 472 -23.22 -26.98 19.70
CA LYS A 472 -24.29 -27.15 18.71
C LYS A 472 -25.61 -26.58 19.25
N GLY A 473 -25.92 -25.37 18.83
CA GLY A 473 -27.14 -24.63 19.10
C GLY A 473 -27.21 -23.61 17.99
N GLU A 474 -28.23 -23.73 17.14
CA GLU A 474 -28.38 -22.94 15.92
C GLU A 474 -28.22 -21.43 16.21
N GLU A 475 -27.11 -20.84 15.78
CA GLU A 475 -26.82 -19.42 15.98
C GLU A 475 -27.91 -18.55 15.33
N LEU A 476 -28.37 -17.54 16.08
CA LEU A 476 -29.34 -16.54 15.62
C LEU A 476 -28.61 -15.48 14.81
N GLN A 477 -29.08 -15.22 13.59
CA GLN A 477 -28.46 -14.25 12.68
C GLN A 477 -28.52 -12.83 13.24
N SER A 478 -29.56 -12.51 14.02
CA SER A 478 -29.71 -11.22 14.70
C SER A 478 -28.57 -10.90 15.69
N ALA A 479 -27.88 -11.91 16.25
CA ALA A 479 -26.78 -11.70 17.18
C ALA A 479 -25.62 -10.90 16.54
N LEU A 480 -25.35 -11.14 15.25
CA LEU A 480 -24.34 -10.41 14.48
C LEU A 480 -24.70 -8.92 14.36
N VAL A 481 -25.97 -8.62 14.12
CA VAL A 481 -26.47 -7.25 13.96
C VAL A 481 -26.38 -6.48 15.29
N PHE A 482 -26.79 -7.08 16.41
CA PHE A 482 -26.65 -6.42 17.72
C PHE A 482 -25.19 -6.19 18.11
N GLY A 483 -24.30 -7.13 17.76
CA GLY A 483 -22.85 -6.95 17.91
C GLY A 483 -22.33 -5.75 17.13
N GLU A 484 -22.76 -5.58 15.88
CA GLU A 484 -22.38 -4.45 15.03
C GLU A 484 -22.92 -3.11 15.54
N ILE A 485 -24.19 -3.06 15.99
CA ILE A 485 -24.75 -1.85 16.62
C ILE A 485 -23.92 -1.47 17.85
N GLY A 486 -23.58 -2.43 18.71
CA GLY A 486 -22.75 -2.21 19.89
C GLY A 486 -21.35 -1.68 19.55
N ARG A 487 -20.73 -2.17 18.48
CA ARG A 487 -19.43 -1.69 17.98
C ARG A 487 -19.52 -0.22 17.54
N ARG A 488 -20.49 0.12 16.68
CA ARG A 488 -20.67 1.49 16.15
C ARG A 488 -20.96 2.52 17.24
N LEU A 489 -21.68 2.14 18.29
CA LEU A 489 -21.93 3.04 19.42
C LEU A 489 -20.65 3.45 20.16
N LYS A 490 -19.53 2.74 20.02
CA LYS A 490 -18.25 3.21 20.58
C LYS A 490 -17.77 4.50 19.91
N ASP A 491 -18.04 4.68 18.62
CA ASP A 491 -17.54 5.80 17.84
C ASP A 491 -18.53 6.98 17.84
N ILE A 492 -19.82 6.71 17.58
CA ILE A 492 -20.85 7.74 17.40
C ILE A 492 -21.82 7.86 18.59
N GLY A 493 -21.66 7.04 19.62
CA GLY A 493 -22.69 6.82 20.62
C GLY A 493 -23.11 8.05 21.41
N ARG A 494 -22.18 8.99 21.71
CA ARG A 494 -22.54 10.26 22.38
C ARG A 494 -23.50 11.12 21.57
N GLU A 495 -23.38 11.13 20.25
CA GLU A 495 -24.28 11.89 19.38
C GLU A 495 -25.64 11.19 19.26
N VAL A 496 -25.61 9.87 19.14
CA VAL A 496 -26.80 9.03 19.04
C VAL A 496 -27.62 9.10 20.33
N VAL A 497 -27.00 9.01 21.51
CA VAL A 497 -27.67 9.15 22.82
C VAL A 497 -28.36 10.51 22.94
N LYS A 498 -27.68 11.61 22.59
CA LYS A 498 -28.27 12.96 22.61
C LYS A 498 -29.50 13.07 21.71
N LYS A 499 -29.44 12.43 20.54
CA LYS A 499 -30.54 12.45 19.58
C LYS A 499 -31.69 11.55 20.02
N VAL A 500 -31.43 10.33 20.49
CA VAL A 500 -32.46 9.30 20.77
C VAL A 500 -33.04 9.42 22.17
N ASN A 501 -32.19 9.40 23.20
CA ASN A 501 -32.51 9.47 24.63
C ASN A 501 -33.55 8.42 25.11
N ALA A 502 -33.32 7.14 24.81
CA ALA A 502 -34.24 6.04 25.13
C ALA A 502 -33.55 4.67 25.24
N VAL A 503 -34.19 3.73 25.96
CA VAL A 503 -33.76 2.33 26.08
C VAL A 503 -34.71 1.40 25.31
N PHE A 504 -34.17 0.57 24.43
CA PHE A 504 -34.91 -0.39 23.61
C PHE A 504 -34.57 -1.82 24.01
N GLU A 505 -35.58 -2.60 24.39
CA GLU A 505 -35.45 -4.04 24.62
C GLU A 505 -35.99 -4.81 23.40
N TRP A 506 -35.24 -5.79 22.91
CA TRP A 506 -35.58 -6.61 21.76
C TRP A 506 -35.73 -8.06 22.19
N HIS A 507 -36.86 -8.68 21.88
CA HIS A 507 -37.13 -10.09 22.09
C HIS A 507 -37.08 -10.78 20.74
N ILE A 508 -35.95 -11.40 20.43
CA ILE A 508 -35.79 -12.18 19.21
C ILE A 508 -36.41 -13.55 19.44
N THR A 509 -37.32 -13.93 18.56
CA THR A 509 -38.04 -15.20 18.62
C THR A 509 -37.55 -16.16 17.54
N LYS A 510 -37.56 -17.46 17.84
CA LYS A 510 -37.31 -18.53 16.87
C LYS A 510 -38.24 -19.69 17.18
N GLY A 511 -38.93 -20.20 16.16
CA GLY A 511 -39.98 -21.21 16.35
C GLY A 511 -41.13 -20.76 17.26
N GLY A 512 -41.43 -19.45 17.31
CA GLY A 512 -42.52 -18.88 18.11
C GLY A 512 -42.20 -18.59 19.59
N ASN A 513 -41.03 -18.99 20.09
CA ASN A 513 -40.58 -18.70 21.45
C ASN A 513 -39.47 -17.64 21.45
N THR A 514 -39.38 -16.82 22.50
CA THR A 514 -38.25 -15.88 22.68
C THR A 514 -36.96 -16.66 22.88
N ALA A 515 -36.07 -16.60 21.88
CA ALA A 515 -34.79 -17.27 21.89
C ALA A 515 -33.72 -16.44 22.60
N VAL A 516 -33.74 -15.11 22.44
CA VAL A 516 -32.79 -14.21 23.12
C VAL A 516 -33.42 -12.83 23.35
N LYS A 517 -32.96 -12.14 24.39
CA LYS A 517 -33.23 -10.73 24.60
C LYS A 517 -31.97 -9.90 24.40
N TRP A 518 -32.13 -8.75 23.77
CA TRP A 518 -31.08 -7.75 23.59
C TRP A 518 -31.56 -6.41 24.10
N THR A 519 -30.67 -5.63 24.68
CA THR A 519 -30.96 -4.25 25.07
C THR A 519 -30.03 -3.30 24.34
N ILE A 520 -30.59 -2.26 23.73
CA ILE A 520 -29.88 -1.10 23.20
C ILE A 520 -30.22 0.08 24.13
N ASP A 521 -29.28 0.46 25.00
CA ASP A 521 -29.40 1.63 25.85
C ASP A 521 -28.81 2.83 25.12
N LEU A 522 -29.68 3.75 24.66
CA LEU A 522 -29.29 5.03 24.06
C LEU A 522 -29.74 6.20 24.94
N LYS A 523 -29.77 5.98 26.26
CA LYS A 523 -30.19 6.95 27.27
C LYS A 523 -29.04 7.28 28.22
N ASN A 524 -28.20 6.29 28.54
CA ASN A 524 -27.14 6.41 29.52
C ASN A 524 -25.74 6.41 28.86
N GLY A 525 -24.80 7.14 29.47
CA GLY A 525 -23.39 7.14 29.08
C GLY A 525 -23.16 7.53 27.61
N SER A 526 -22.33 6.77 26.90
CA SER A 526 -22.14 6.86 25.45
C SER A 526 -23.06 5.91 24.68
N GLY A 527 -24.02 5.26 25.34
CA GLY A 527 -24.85 4.21 24.77
C GLY A 527 -24.15 2.85 24.77
N GLU A 528 -24.92 1.79 24.97
CA GLU A 528 -24.43 0.40 25.01
C GLU A 528 -25.44 -0.58 24.40
N VAL A 529 -24.92 -1.68 23.84
CA VAL A 529 -25.72 -2.86 23.50
C VAL A 529 -25.25 -4.04 24.32
N TYR A 530 -26.17 -4.78 24.91
CA TYR A 530 -25.86 -5.99 25.66
C TYR A 530 -26.95 -7.04 25.53
N GLN A 531 -26.56 -8.31 25.64
CA GLN A 531 -27.48 -9.43 25.69
C GLN A 531 -28.09 -9.53 27.09
N GLY A 532 -29.42 -9.59 27.15
CA GLY A 532 -30.20 -9.58 28.39
C GLY A 532 -31.30 -8.53 28.38
N PRO A 533 -32.24 -8.64 29.36
CA PRO A 533 -33.27 -7.63 29.56
C PRO A 533 -32.63 -6.30 30.03
N ALA A 534 -33.36 -5.20 29.87
CA ALA A 534 -32.89 -3.89 30.27
C ALA A 534 -32.57 -3.87 31.78
N LYS A 535 -31.42 -3.27 32.14
CA LYS A 535 -30.99 -3.06 33.54
C LYS A 535 -31.95 -2.15 34.35
N GLY A 536 -32.92 -1.51 33.68
CA GLY A 536 -34.01 -0.72 34.24
C GLY A 536 -35.28 -0.85 33.39
N SER A 537 -36.14 0.16 33.36
CA SER A 537 -37.32 0.14 32.48
C SER A 537 -36.95 0.42 31.02
N ALA A 538 -37.31 -0.49 30.11
CA ALA A 538 -37.25 -0.21 28.67
C ALA A 538 -38.34 0.81 28.29
N ASP A 539 -37.96 1.84 27.51
CA ASP A 539 -38.92 2.81 26.97
C ASP A 539 -39.74 2.19 25.82
N THR A 540 -39.15 1.24 25.09
CA THR A 540 -39.82 0.45 24.05
C THR A 540 -39.33 -1.00 24.08
N THR A 541 -40.25 -1.96 23.97
CA THR A 541 -39.93 -3.38 23.77
C THR A 541 -40.41 -3.84 22.41
N ILE A 542 -39.54 -4.44 21.60
CA ILE A 542 -39.81 -4.93 20.25
C ILE A 542 -39.68 -6.45 20.25
N ILE A 543 -40.63 -7.15 19.66
CA ILE A 543 -40.68 -8.61 19.55
C ILE A 543 -40.79 -8.97 18.07
N ILE A 544 -39.85 -9.77 17.56
CA ILE A 544 -39.76 -10.13 16.15
C ILE A 544 -39.05 -11.48 15.99
N SER A 545 -39.31 -12.23 14.92
CA SER A 545 -38.53 -13.44 14.63
C SER A 545 -37.12 -13.10 14.17
N ASP A 546 -36.19 -14.03 14.33
CA ASP A 546 -34.81 -13.87 13.83
C ASP A 546 -34.80 -13.63 12.32
N GLU A 547 -35.63 -14.36 11.57
CA GLU A 547 -35.76 -14.22 10.12
C GLU A 547 -36.34 -12.86 9.71
N ASP A 548 -37.45 -12.43 10.34
CA ASP A 548 -38.11 -11.15 10.00
C ASP A 548 -37.24 -9.96 10.41
N PHE A 549 -36.48 -10.08 11.50
CA PHE A 549 -35.51 -9.08 11.91
C PHE A 549 -34.45 -8.89 10.84
N MET A 550 -33.93 -9.97 10.26
CA MET A 550 -32.96 -9.89 9.16
C MET A 550 -33.58 -9.30 7.89
N GLU A 551 -34.84 -9.63 7.55
CA GLU A 551 -35.52 -8.98 6.43
C GLU A 551 -35.69 -7.47 6.63
N VAL A 552 -35.96 -7.03 7.86
CA VAL A 552 -36.06 -5.59 8.21
C VAL A 552 -34.69 -4.90 8.08
N VAL A 553 -33.63 -5.52 8.60
CA VAL A 553 -32.26 -4.98 8.51
C VAL A 553 -31.79 -4.88 7.06
N LEU A 554 -32.08 -5.89 6.24
CA LEU A 554 -31.75 -5.92 4.81
C LEU A 554 -32.66 -5.02 3.95
N GLY A 555 -33.65 -4.34 4.55
CA GLY A 555 -34.60 -3.48 3.85
C GLY A 555 -35.59 -4.22 2.96
N LYS A 556 -35.67 -5.55 3.07
CA LYS A 556 -36.61 -6.42 2.32
C LYS A 556 -38.01 -6.40 2.93
N LEU A 557 -38.10 -6.22 4.24
CA LEU A 557 -39.36 -6.08 4.98
C LEU A 557 -39.45 -4.68 5.58
N ASP A 558 -40.50 -3.95 5.22
CA ASP A 558 -40.78 -2.66 5.85
C ASP A 558 -41.29 -2.89 7.30
N PRO A 559 -40.66 -2.28 8.32
CA PRO A 559 -41.03 -2.54 9.72
C PRO A 559 -42.41 -2.02 10.12
N GLN A 560 -42.99 -1.03 9.41
CA GLN A 560 -44.39 -0.61 9.66
C GLN A 560 -45.35 -1.68 9.14
N LYS A 561 -45.10 -2.22 7.93
CA LYS A 561 -45.88 -3.36 7.40
C LYS A 561 -45.75 -4.61 8.27
N ALA A 562 -44.54 -4.89 8.79
CA ALA A 562 -44.33 -5.98 9.74
C ALA A 562 -45.16 -5.80 11.02
N PHE A 563 -45.27 -4.57 11.51
CA PHE A 563 -46.09 -4.27 12.69
C PHE A 563 -47.59 -4.48 12.44
N PHE A 564 -48.14 -3.92 11.34
CA PHE A 564 -49.56 -4.07 11.01
C PHE A 564 -49.97 -5.50 10.65
N SER A 565 -49.05 -6.31 10.12
CA SER A 565 -49.28 -7.74 9.85
C SER A 565 -49.10 -8.64 11.07
N GLY A 566 -48.68 -8.09 12.21
CA GLY A 566 -48.45 -8.83 13.46
C GLY A 566 -47.13 -9.62 13.51
N ARG A 567 -46.30 -9.53 12.46
CA ARG A 567 -44.95 -10.12 12.35
C ARG A 567 -43.92 -9.44 13.28
N LEU A 568 -44.09 -8.14 13.51
CA LEU A 568 -43.37 -7.36 14.53
C LEU A 568 -44.39 -6.89 15.58
N LYS A 569 -44.09 -7.06 16.86
CA LYS A 569 -44.90 -6.49 17.95
C LYS A 569 -44.05 -5.48 18.73
N ALA A 570 -44.64 -4.37 19.12
CA ALA A 570 -43.98 -3.34 19.92
C ALA A 570 -44.85 -2.96 21.12
N LYS A 571 -44.22 -2.74 22.27
CA LYS A 571 -44.84 -2.30 23.53
C LYS A 571 -44.07 -1.09 24.07
N GLY A 572 -44.73 -0.23 24.85
CA GLY A 572 -44.15 1.03 25.34
C GLY A 572 -44.34 2.18 24.35
N ASN A 573 -43.39 3.12 24.30
CA ASN A 573 -43.50 4.29 23.42
C ASN A 573 -43.03 3.94 22.00
N ILE A 574 -43.98 3.58 21.13
CA ILE A 574 -43.74 3.11 19.76
C ILE A 574 -43.15 4.22 18.87
N MET A 575 -43.39 5.50 19.17
CA MET A 575 -42.82 6.60 18.39
C MET A 575 -41.28 6.65 18.49
N LEU A 576 -40.71 6.13 19.58
CA LEU A 576 -39.25 6.05 19.75
C LEU A 576 -38.60 5.03 18.81
N SER A 577 -39.31 3.97 18.40
CA SER A 577 -38.74 2.99 17.45
C SER A 577 -38.60 3.56 16.03
N GLN A 578 -39.47 4.50 15.63
CA GLN A 578 -39.32 5.23 14.36
C GLN A 578 -38.09 6.15 14.37
N LYS A 579 -37.84 6.79 15.51
CA LYS A 579 -36.66 7.63 15.72
C LYS A 579 -35.35 6.83 15.67
N LEU A 580 -35.34 5.65 16.29
CA LEU A 580 -34.23 4.70 16.19
C LEU A 580 -33.96 4.28 14.75
N GLN A 581 -35.02 3.98 13.98
CA GLN A 581 -34.90 3.57 12.58
C GLN A 581 -34.32 4.67 11.68
N MET A 582 -34.77 5.93 11.81
CA MET A 582 -34.22 7.04 11.02
C MET A 582 -32.72 7.24 11.26
N ILE A 583 -32.31 7.18 12.53
CA ILE A 583 -30.91 7.36 12.90
C ILE A 583 -30.06 6.20 12.40
N LEU A 584 -30.48 4.95 12.61
CA LEU A 584 -29.73 3.80 12.09
C LEU A 584 -29.63 3.81 10.55
N LYS A 585 -30.63 4.38 9.85
CA LYS A 585 -30.60 4.53 8.38
C LYS A 585 -29.62 5.61 7.90
N ASP A 586 -29.53 6.73 8.61
CA ASP A 586 -28.57 7.82 8.30
C ASP A 586 -27.12 7.37 8.49
N TYR A 587 -26.86 6.45 9.43
CA TYR A 587 -25.53 5.88 9.66
C TYR A 587 -25.29 4.54 8.94
N ALA A 588 -26.28 4.00 8.22
CA ALA A 588 -26.14 2.79 7.37
C ALA A 588 -25.79 3.11 5.92
N LYS A 589 -25.83 4.38 5.50
CA LYS A 589 -25.37 4.84 4.18
C LYS A 589 -24.03 5.56 4.32
N LEU A 590 -22.94 4.80 4.38
CA LEU A 590 -21.57 5.20 4.03
C LEU A 590 -20.77 3.93 3.79
#